data_AF-A0A9D8SBK2-F1
#
_entry.id   AF-A0A9D8SBK2-F1
#
_cell.length_a   1.000
_cell.length_b   1.000
_cell.length_c   1.000
_cell.angle_alpha   90.00
_cell.angle_beta   90.00
_cell.angle_gamma   90.00
#
_symmetry.space_group_name_H-M   'P 1'
#
loop_
_entity.id
_entity.type
_entity.pdbx_description
1 polymer ?
#
loop_
_entity_poly.entity_id
_entity_poly.type
_entity_poly.pdbx_seq_one_letter_code
_entity_poly.pdbx_strand_id
1 'polypeptide(L)'
;NAVAVNAGMFIKSIENYVVNNIFDVGYEKNGAADIQPFLCPAGGSVFKNNIVYSEVVGSLHDDGSFTEDGDNARVMYVLDDSANCGQKSAFDSLDEMDKNIYFNAKGATQFKIDGKLISLEEWQNYEKNTHKYEAESIVADPMFVDAANHDYRLDENSPALKLGFKPIDTSTVGLLPDFKF
;
A
#
# COMPACT_ATOMS: atom_id res chain seq x y z
N ASN A 1 8.14 -22.53 -9.64
CA ASN A 1 8.28 -22.03 -8.25
C ASN A 1 8.71 -20.58 -8.30
N ALA A 2 7.77 -19.67 -8.58
CA ALA A 2 8.04 -18.25 -8.44
C ALA A 2 8.08 -17.97 -6.93
N VAL A 3 9.27 -17.74 -6.38
CA VAL A 3 9.40 -17.14 -5.06
C VAL A 3 9.01 -15.69 -5.28
N ALA A 4 7.74 -15.33 -5.05
CA ALA A 4 7.37 -13.92 -5.13
C ALA A 4 8.09 -13.21 -3.98
N VAL A 5 9.06 -12.40 -4.35
CA VAL A 5 9.71 -11.46 -3.44
C VAL A 5 8.72 -10.29 -3.36
N ASN A 6 7.95 -10.24 -2.29
CA ASN A 6 6.97 -9.17 -2.10
C ASN A 6 7.70 -7.88 -1.70
N ALA A 7 7.25 -6.75 -2.25
CA ALA A 7 7.66 -5.43 -1.80
C ALA A 7 6.73 -4.95 -0.68
N GLY A 8 6.99 -5.39 0.56
CA GLY A 8 6.44 -4.74 1.75
C GLY A 8 7.34 -3.56 2.13
N MET A 9 6.79 -2.35 2.23
CA MET A 9 7.53 -1.20 2.76
C MET A 9 7.35 -1.09 4.26
N PHE A 10 8.46 -1.03 5.00
CA PHE A 10 8.43 -0.66 6.40
C PHE A 10 8.77 0.83 6.53
N ILE A 11 7.81 1.66 6.93
CA ILE A 11 8.01 3.11 7.04
C ILE A 11 8.56 3.43 8.43
N LYS A 12 9.89 3.53 8.52
CA LYS A 12 10.61 3.97 9.72
C LYS A 12 11.67 5.02 9.36
N SER A 13 11.29 6.28 9.39
CA SER A 13 12.20 7.43 9.35
C SER A 13 11.43 8.72 9.66
N ILE A 14 12.10 9.85 9.53
CA ILE A 14 11.50 11.18 9.50
C ILE A 14 11.35 11.60 8.03
N GLU A 15 10.20 12.18 7.66
CA GLU A 15 9.98 12.84 6.36
C GLU A 15 10.16 11.93 5.12
N ASN A 16 9.65 10.69 5.15
CA ASN A 16 9.56 9.87 3.94
C ASN A 16 8.37 10.33 3.08
N TYR A 17 8.58 10.44 1.78
CA TYR A 17 7.52 10.76 0.82
C TYR A 17 7.30 9.59 -0.13
N VAL A 18 6.23 8.85 0.09
CA VAL A 18 5.80 7.76 -0.78
C VAL A 18 4.59 8.25 -1.56
N VAL A 19 4.83 8.74 -2.77
CA VAL A 19 3.82 9.40 -3.60
C VAL A 19 3.90 8.92 -5.05
N ASN A 20 2.76 8.66 -5.69
CA ASN A 20 2.66 8.17 -7.07
C ASN A 20 3.37 6.83 -7.31
N ASN A 21 3.32 5.93 -6.32
CA ASN A 21 3.86 4.58 -6.43
C ASN A 21 2.75 3.57 -6.70
N ILE A 22 3.14 2.46 -7.31
CA ILE A 22 2.28 1.29 -7.52
C ILE A 22 2.88 0.14 -6.71
N PHE A 23 2.08 -0.42 -5.81
CA PHE A 23 2.43 -1.57 -5.00
C PHE A 23 1.63 -2.77 -5.50
N ASP A 24 2.32 -3.74 -6.09
CA ASP A 24 1.74 -5.06 -6.37
C ASP A 24 2.03 -5.98 -5.18
N VAL A 25 1.00 -6.15 -4.35
CA VAL A 25 1.05 -6.93 -3.11
C VAL A 25 0.79 -8.39 -3.45
N GLY A 26 1.87 -9.17 -3.47
CA GLY A 26 1.82 -10.61 -3.72
C GLY A 26 1.32 -11.41 -2.51
N TYR A 27 2.23 -12.14 -1.88
CA TYR A 27 1.95 -13.00 -0.72
C TYR A 27 2.19 -12.31 0.63
N GLU A 28 2.23 -10.97 0.68
CA GLU A 28 2.63 -10.25 1.88
C GLU A 28 1.50 -10.16 2.90
N LYS A 29 1.82 -10.44 4.16
CA LYS A 29 0.83 -10.40 5.25
C LYS A 29 0.49 -8.96 5.66
N ASN A 30 1.49 -8.08 5.66
CA ASN A 30 1.34 -6.70 6.12
C ASN A 30 1.01 -5.72 4.97
N GLY A 31 0.72 -6.24 3.77
CA GLY A 31 0.37 -5.41 2.62
C GLY A 31 1.54 -4.63 2.03
N ALA A 32 1.23 -3.52 1.36
CA ALA A 32 2.20 -2.64 0.73
C ALA A 32 3.02 -1.82 1.73
N ALA A 33 2.45 -1.53 2.89
CA ALA A 33 3.09 -0.72 3.91
C ALA A 33 2.79 -1.25 5.32
N ASP A 34 3.82 -1.32 6.15
CA ASP A 34 3.72 -1.59 7.58
C ASP A 34 4.20 -0.36 8.36
N ILE A 35 3.24 0.37 8.95
CA ILE A 35 3.44 1.65 9.63
C ILE A 35 3.30 1.41 11.12
N GLN A 36 4.44 1.21 11.76
CA GLN A 36 4.54 0.96 13.20
C GLN A 36 5.73 1.72 13.82
N PRO A 37 5.59 2.30 15.01
CA PRO A 37 6.60 3.13 15.66
C PRO A 37 7.69 2.32 16.37
N PHE A 38 8.39 1.43 15.67
CA PHE A 38 9.52 0.68 16.26
C PHE A 38 10.79 1.54 16.37
N LEU A 39 11.26 1.83 17.59
CA LEU A 39 12.53 2.52 17.89
C LEU A 39 12.70 3.87 17.16
N CYS A 40 12.11 4.91 17.75
CA CYS A 40 11.94 6.27 17.21
C CYS A 40 13.05 7.26 17.67
N PRO A 41 13.30 8.35 16.93
CA PRO A 41 12.28 9.25 16.34
C PRO A 41 11.76 8.86 14.95
N ALA A 42 10.45 9.00 14.72
CA ALA A 42 9.75 8.86 13.43
C ALA A 42 8.61 9.90 13.35
N GLY A 43 8.34 10.45 12.17
CA GLY A 43 7.35 11.50 11.97
C GLY A 43 7.43 12.19 10.61
N GLY A 44 6.44 12.98 10.22
CA GLY A 44 6.54 13.80 9.00
C GLY A 44 6.38 13.03 7.69
N SER A 45 6.03 11.74 7.75
CA SER A 45 5.98 10.91 6.54
C SER A 45 4.64 11.04 5.81
N VAL A 46 4.67 10.87 4.50
CA VAL A 46 3.54 11.02 3.59
C VAL A 46 3.34 9.75 2.78
N PHE A 47 2.10 9.25 2.72
CA PHE A 47 1.69 8.13 1.89
C PHE A 47 0.42 8.50 1.10
N LYS A 48 0.58 9.09 -0.08
CA LYS A 48 -0.55 9.62 -0.85
C LYS A 48 -0.47 9.37 -2.33
N ASN A 49 -1.61 9.42 -3.02
CA ASN A 49 -1.65 9.21 -4.47
C ASN A 49 -0.93 7.91 -4.88
N ASN A 50 -1.03 6.86 -4.09
CA ASN A 50 -0.47 5.56 -4.43
C ASN A 50 -1.57 4.61 -4.90
N ILE A 51 -1.19 3.60 -5.66
CA ILE A 51 -2.07 2.48 -6.04
C ILE A 51 -1.54 1.25 -5.32
N VAL A 52 -2.37 0.61 -4.51
CA VAL A 52 -2.07 -0.67 -3.88
C VAL A 52 -2.98 -1.72 -4.50
N TYR A 53 -2.37 -2.67 -5.17
CA TYR A 53 -3.02 -3.67 -6.01
C TYR A 53 -2.65 -5.07 -5.56
N SER A 54 -3.55 -6.03 -5.76
CA SER A 54 -3.26 -7.46 -5.68
C SER A 54 -4.17 -8.23 -6.61
N GLU A 55 -3.63 -9.24 -7.28
CA GLU A 55 -4.39 -10.27 -7.99
C GLU A 55 -4.04 -11.70 -7.57
N VAL A 56 -3.29 -11.83 -6.48
CA VAL A 56 -2.78 -13.11 -6.01
C VAL A 56 -3.86 -13.87 -5.24
N VAL A 57 -3.99 -15.16 -5.57
CA VAL A 57 -4.85 -16.12 -4.86
C VAL A 57 -4.07 -16.79 -3.73
N GLY A 58 -4.78 -17.18 -2.67
CA GLY A 58 -4.21 -17.86 -1.51
C GLY A 58 -3.67 -16.90 -0.44
N SER A 59 -3.26 -17.41 0.71
CA SER A 59 -2.82 -16.59 1.86
C SER A 59 -1.55 -17.13 2.48
N LEU A 60 -0.65 -16.22 2.87
CA LEU A 60 0.53 -16.52 3.69
C LEU A 60 0.16 -16.36 5.16
N HIS A 61 0.35 -17.42 5.94
CA HIS A 61 0.07 -17.48 7.37
C HIS A 61 1.27 -17.04 8.20
N ASP A 62 1.03 -16.80 9.49
CA ASP A 62 2.00 -16.31 10.47
C ASP A 62 3.20 -17.24 10.67
N ASP A 63 3.02 -18.54 10.42
CA ASP A 63 4.06 -19.56 10.48
C ASP A 63 4.86 -19.68 9.16
N GLY A 64 4.58 -18.79 8.19
CA GLY A 64 5.19 -18.81 6.86
C GLY A 64 4.61 -19.88 5.94
N SER A 65 3.57 -20.61 6.36
CA SER A 65 2.87 -21.53 5.47
C SER A 65 1.99 -20.77 4.48
N PHE A 66 1.88 -21.27 3.27
CA PHE A 66 1.00 -20.74 2.24
C PHE A 66 -0.15 -21.70 1.99
N THR A 67 -1.37 -21.20 1.92
CA THR A 67 -2.53 -21.98 1.47
C THR A 67 -3.09 -21.36 0.20
N GLU A 68 -3.29 -22.17 -0.84
CA GLU A 68 -3.98 -21.74 -2.07
C GLU A 68 -5.48 -21.50 -1.84
N ASP A 69 -6.03 -22.10 -0.78
CA ASP A 69 -7.43 -21.98 -0.38
C ASP A 69 -7.65 -20.82 0.60
N GLY A 70 -8.79 -20.13 0.48
CA GLY A 70 -9.18 -19.01 1.34
C GLY A 70 -10.20 -18.07 0.70
N ASP A 71 -10.58 -16.99 1.39
CA ASP A 71 -11.46 -15.94 0.87
C ASP A 71 -10.73 -14.91 -0.02
N ASN A 72 -9.40 -15.09 -0.19
CA ASN A 72 -8.48 -14.21 -0.90
C ASN A 72 -8.50 -12.76 -0.42
N ALA A 73 -8.98 -12.48 0.80
CA ALA A 73 -8.91 -11.15 1.36
C ALA A 73 -7.45 -10.70 1.51
N ARG A 74 -7.20 -9.42 1.27
CA ARG A 74 -5.86 -8.84 1.32
C ARG A 74 -5.82 -7.62 2.22
N VAL A 75 -4.84 -7.64 3.12
CA VAL A 75 -4.44 -6.47 3.89
C VAL A 75 -3.63 -5.56 2.97
N MET A 76 -4.09 -4.33 2.79
CA MET A 76 -3.43 -3.37 1.92
C MET A 76 -2.28 -2.64 2.62
N TYR A 77 -2.44 -2.36 3.90
CA TYR A 77 -1.39 -1.87 4.78
C TYR A 77 -1.77 -2.12 6.24
N VAL A 78 -0.77 -1.99 7.10
CA VAL A 78 -0.89 -2.01 8.55
C VAL A 78 -0.61 -0.62 9.12
N LEU A 79 -1.46 -0.15 10.02
CA LEU A 79 -1.22 1.03 10.85
C LEU A 79 -1.53 0.66 12.31
N ASP A 80 -0.50 0.52 13.13
CA ASP A 80 -0.63 -0.04 14.48
C ASP A 80 0.28 0.67 15.48
N ASP A 81 -0.25 0.94 16.68
CA ASP A 81 0.48 1.65 17.75
C ASP A 81 1.04 0.70 18.83
N SER A 82 0.82 -0.62 18.71
CA SER A 82 1.19 -1.64 19.70
C SER A 82 2.70 -1.74 19.97
N ALA A 83 3.53 -1.28 19.03
CA ALA A 83 4.99 -1.29 19.14
C ALA A 83 5.60 0.05 19.61
N ASN A 84 4.78 1.00 20.06
CA ASN A 84 5.23 2.34 20.43
C ASN A 84 6.19 2.34 21.64
N CYS A 85 7.35 2.98 21.47
CA CYS A 85 8.36 3.16 22.53
C CYS A 85 8.23 4.49 23.32
N GLY A 86 7.07 5.17 23.22
CA GLY A 86 6.71 6.30 24.07
C GLY A 86 7.07 7.68 23.54
N GLN A 87 7.26 7.85 22.22
CA GLN A 87 7.65 9.14 21.61
C GLN A 87 6.51 9.77 20.79
N LYS A 88 6.00 9.07 19.77
CA LYS A 88 4.93 9.53 18.88
C LYS A 88 4.11 8.32 18.46
N SER A 89 2.78 8.45 18.42
CA SER A 89 1.92 7.33 18.00
C SER A 89 2.08 7.04 16.51
N ALA A 90 1.76 5.83 16.06
CA ALA A 90 1.71 5.50 14.63
C ALA A 90 0.77 6.46 13.87
N PHE A 91 -0.38 6.75 14.47
CA PHE A 91 -1.41 7.64 13.93
C PHE A 91 -0.92 9.08 13.80
N ASP A 92 0.00 9.52 14.65
CA ASP A 92 0.60 10.85 14.57
C ASP A 92 1.89 10.86 13.75
N SER A 93 2.44 9.70 13.37
CA SER A 93 3.72 9.60 12.65
C SER A 93 3.63 9.98 11.18
N LEU A 94 2.41 9.96 10.63
CA LEU A 94 2.12 10.44 9.28
C LEU A 94 1.65 11.89 9.34
N ASP A 95 2.05 12.68 8.35
CA ASP A 95 1.52 14.03 8.15
C ASP A 95 0.34 14.01 7.17
N GLU A 96 0.38 13.11 6.19
CA GLU A 96 -0.66 12.97 5.17
C GLU A 96 -0.72 11.52 4.68
N MET A 97 -1.94 10.98 4.65
CA MET A 97 -2.23 9.68 4.07
C MET A 97 -3.61 9.76 3.43
N ASP A 98 -3.65 9.95 2.11
CA ASP A 98 -4.90 10.20 1.40
C ASP A 98 -4.76 9.99 -0.11
N LYS A 99 -5.90 9.99 -0.84
CA LYS A 99 -5.94 9.92 -2.31
C LYS A 99 -5.31 8.65 -2.87
N ASN A 100 -5.33 7.59 -2.08
CA ASN A 100 -4.83 6.28 -2.46
C ASN A 100 -5.95 5.46 -3.12
N ILE A 101 -5.55 4.56 -4.02
CA ILE A 101 -6.45 3.55 -4.60
C ILE A 101 -6.04 2.19 -4.09
N TYR A 102 -7.03 1.43 -3.64
CA TYR A 102 -6.85 0.06 -3.19
C TYR A 102 -7.67 -0.88 -4.06
N PHE A 103 -7.06 -1.97 -4.51
CA PHE A 103 -7.78 -2.96 -5.31
C PHE A 103 -7.24 -4.36 -5.09
N ASN A 104 -8.14 -5.26 -4.71
CA ASN A 104 -7.89 -6.69 -4.74
C ASN A 104 -8.79 -7.32 -5.81
N ALA A 105 -8.19 -7.83 -6.88
CA ALA A 105 -8.93 -8.43 -7.99
C ALA A 105 -9.53 -9.81 -7.64
N LYS A 106 -9.07 -10.47 -6.57
CA LYS A 106 -9.47 -11.84 -6.22
C LYS A 106 -10.28 -11.98 -4.94
N GLY A 107 -10.40 -10.92 -4.15
CA GLY A 107 -11.09 -10.98 -2.86
C GLY A 107 -11.31 -9.61 -2.24
N ALA A 108 -11.59 -9.59 -0.94
CA ALA A 108 -11.85 -8.35 -0.22
C ALA A 108 -10.57 -7.50 -0.05
N THR A 109 -10.75 -6.19 -0.05
CA THR A 109 -9.74 -5.21 0.36
C THR A 109 -9.93 -4.90 1.83
N GLN A 110 -8.90 -5.12 2.65
CA GLN A 110 -8.93 -4.91 4.09
C GLN A 110 -7.74 -4.09 4.56
N PHE A 111 -7.89 -3.47 5.72
CA PHE A 111 -6.87 -2.66 6.37
C PHE A 111 -6.68 -3.19 7.78
N LYS A 112 -5.43 -3.33 8.21
CA LYS A 112 -5.14 -3.74 9.58
C LYS A 112 -4.81 -2.50 10.40
N ILE A 113 -5.80 -2.01 11.14
CA ILE A 113 -5.69 -0.79 11.93
C ILE A 113 -5.82 -1.15 13.40
N ASP A 114 -4.80 -0.82 14.21
CA ASP A 114 -4.82 -1.05 15.67
C ASP A 114 -5.18 -2.51 16.03
N GLY A 115 -4.54 -3.45 15.33
CA GLY A 115 -4.79 -4.89 15.44
C GLY A 115 -6.09 -5.42 14.81
N LYS A 116 -6.98 -4.56 14.28
CA LYS A 116 -8.28 -4.95 13.72
C LYS A 116 -8.25 -4.97 12.20
N LEU A 117 -8.90 -5.97 11.59
CA LEU A 117 -9.19 -5.99 10.16
C LEU A 117 -10.50 -5.25 9.90
N ILE A 118 -10.43 -4.14 9.16
CA ILE A 118 -11.57 -3.28 8.85
C ILE A 118 -11.60 -2.89 7.37
N SER A 119 -12.76 -2.46 6.89
CA SER A 119 -12.96 -1.87 5.55
C SER A 119 -12.46 -0.43 5.47
N LEU A 120 -12.35 0.12 4.25
CA LEU A 120 -11.95 1.51 4.05
C LEU A 120 -12.94 2.48 4.70
N GLU A 121 -14.25 2.23 4.56
CA GLU A 121 -15.30 3.07 5.15
C GLU A 121 -15.23 3.07 6.68
N GLU A 122 -15.04 1.90 7.30
CA GLU A 122 -14.85 1.81 8.75
C GLU A 122 -13.59 2.54 9.19
N TRP A 123 -12.51 2.48 8.41
CA TRP A 123 -11.28 3.19 8.72
C TRP A 123 -11.43 4.72 8.61
N GLN A 124 -12.07 5.20 7.55
CA GLN A 124 -12.39 6.62 7.37
C GLN A 124 -13.21 7.19 8.54
N ASN A 125 -14.06 6.37 9.15
CA ASN A 125 -14.91 6.74 10.29
C ASN A 125 -14.35 6.31 11.66
N TYR A 126 -13.13 5.78 11.72
CA TYR A 126 -12.58 5.24 12.96
C TYR A 126 -12.26 6.35 13.96
N GLU A 127 -12.53 6.11 15.24
CA GLU A 127 -12.39 7.12 16.30
C GLU A 127 -10.95 7.68 16.43
N LYS A 128 -9.94 6.86 16.13
CA LYS A 128 -8.52 7.27 16.16
C LYS A 128 -8.06 7.97 14.88
N ASN A 129 -8.89 8.05 13.85
CA ASN A 129 -8.58 8.75 12.61
C ASN A 129 -8.81 10.26 12.74
N THR A 130 -8.09 10.90 13.68
CA THR A 130 -8.21 12.34 13.97
C THR A 130 -7.63 13.23 12.88
N HIS A 131 -6.69 12.69 12.09
CA HIS A 131 -6.01 13.38 10.99
C HIS A 131 -6.78 13.33 9.66
N LYS A 132 -7.93 12.65 9.63
CA LYS A 132 -8.74 12.44 8.40
C LYS A 132 -7.97 11.72 7.31
N TYR A 133 -7.18 10.72 7.69
CA TYR A 133 -6.55 9.83 6.72
C TYR A 133 -7.61 9.14 5.86
N GLU A 134 -7.22 8.88 4.62
CA GLU A 134 -8.01 8.16 3.63
C GLU A 134 -9.34 8.85 3.26
N ALA A 135 -9.51 10.14 3.54
CA ALA A 135 -10.76 10.86 3.32
C ALA A 135 -11.23 10.90 1.85
N GLU A 136 -10.30 10.97 0.91
CA GLU A 136 -10.56 10.96 -0.54
C GLU A 136 -10.12 9.64 -1.21
N SER A 137 -9.54 8.72 -0.46
CA SER A 137 -9.14 7.41 -0.98
C SER A 137 -10.34 6.52 -1.31
N ILE A 138 -10.13 5.57 -2.22
CA ILE A 138 -11.19 4.69 -2.72
C ILE A 138 -10.72 3.25 -2.92
N VAL A 139 -11.66 2.31 -2.81
CA VAL A 139 -11.49 0.94 -3.27
C VAL A 139 -12.07 0.82 -4.68
N ALA A 140 -11.23 0.75 -5.70
CA ALA A 140 -11.66 0.72 -7.10
C ALA A 140 -10.58 0.11 -8.01
N ASP A 141 -10.99 -0.51 -9.11
CA ASP A 141 -10.07 -1.01 -10.14
C ASP A 141 -9.25 0.16 -10.73
N PRO A 142 -7.92 0.13 -10.65
CA PRO A 142 -7.07 1.18 -11.22
C PRO A 142 -7.08 1.19 -12.76
N MET A 143 -7.64 0.17 -13.42
CA MET A 143 -7.68 0.03 -14.88
C MET A 143 -6.28 -0.01 -15.51
N PHE A 144 -5.46 -0.96 -15.05
CA PHE A 144 -4.18 -1.25 -15.68
C PHE A 144 -4.37 -1.82 -17.09
N VAL A 145 -3.43 -1.52 -17.99
CA VAL A 145 -3.44 -2.05 -19.36
C VAL A 145 -3.32 -3.57 -19.37
N ASP A 146 -2.36 -4.12 -18.61
CA ASP A 146 -2.16 -5.58 -18.48
C ASP A 146 -1.37 -5.93 -17.22
N ALA A 147 -2.03 -5.91 -16.07
CA ALA A 147 -1.40 -6.20 -14.77
C ALA A 147 -0.78 -7.62 -14.70
N ALA A 148 -1.41 -8.61 -15.35
CA ALA A 148 -0.95 -10.00 -15.35
C ALA A 148 0.42 -10.19 -16.04
N ASN A 149 0.78 -9.28 -16.95
CA ASN A 149 2.10 -9.22 -17.58
C ASN A 149 2.97 -8.06 -17.05
N HIS A 150 2.62 -7.53 -15.87
CA HIS A 150 3.30 -6.41 -15.19
C HIS A 150 3.31 -5.09 -15.98
N ASP A 151 2.32 -4.89 -16.86
CA ASP A 151 2.09 -3.62 -17.55
C ASP A 151 1.14 -2.74 -16.73
N TYR A 152 1.74 -1.97 -15.81
CA TYR A 152 1.04 -1.08 -14.89
C TYR A 152 0.74 0.30 -15.47
N ARG A 153 0.81 0.47 -16.80
CA ARG A 153 0.27 1.67 -17.44
C ARG A 153 -1.24 1.75 -17.19
N LEU A 154 -1.76 2.96 -17.05
CA LEU A 154 -3.18 3.19 -16.76
C LEU A 154 -3.96 3.48 -18.03
N ASP A 155 -5.19 3.00 -18.09
CA ASP A 155 -6.20 3.48 -19.04
C ASP A 155 -6.47 4.98 -18.83
N GLU A 156 -6.79 5.70 -19.90
CA GLU A 156 -7.08 7.14 -19.87
C GLU A 156 -8.27 7.50 -18.95
N ASN A 157 -9.19 6.55 -18.72
CA ASN A 157 -10.36 6.72 -17.86
C ASN A 157 -10.14 6.30 -16.41
N SER A 158 -8.93 5.83 -16.08
CA SER A 158 -8.57 5.32 -14.76
C SER A 158 -8.99 6.27 -13.63
N PRO A 159 -9.58 5.75 -12.54
CA PRO A 159 -9.89 6.56 -11.37
C PRO A 159 -8.62 7.14 -10.72
N ALA A 160 -7.45 6.49 -10.88
CA ALA A 160 -6.19 6.97 -10.32
C ALA A 160 -5.82 8.33 -10.89
N LEU A 161 -5.97 8.52 -12.21
CA LEU A 161 -5.68 9.79 -12.88
C LEU A 161 -6.59 10.92 -12.37
N LYS A 162 -7.87 10.62 -12.14
CA LYS A 162 -8.84 11.58 -11.59
C LYS A 162 -8.52 11.97 -10.13
N LEU A 163 -7.99 11.02 -9.37
CA LEU A 163 -7.58 11.20 -7.97
C LEU A 163 -6.23 11.94 -7.83
N GLY A 164 -5.54 12.17 -8.96
CA GLY A 164 -4.30 12.95 -9.03
C GLY A 164 -3.02 12.11 -9.12
N PHE A 165 -3.13 10.79 -9.32
CA PHE A 165 -1.98 9.93 -9.62
C PHE A 165 -1.27 10.41 -10.88
N LYS A 166 0.06 10.48 -10.82
CA LYS A 166 0.90 10.85 -11.96
C LYS A 166 1.77 9.66 -12.36
N PRO A 167 1.49 9.01 -13.50
CA PRO A 167 2.33 7.93 -14.00
C PRO A 167 3.78 8.36 -14.14
N ILE A 168 4.70 7.48 -13.76
CA ILE A 168 6.13 7.67 -13.99
C ILE A 168 6.37 7.47 -15.49
N ASP A 169 7.02 8.44 -16.13
CA ASP A 169 7.47 8.29 -17.50
C ASP A 169 8.64 7.31 -17.55
N THR A 170 8.35 6.07 -17.96
CA THR A 170 9.34 5.01 -18.10
C THR A 170 10.05 5.02 -19.45
N SER A 171 9.64 5.88 -20.39
CA SER A 171 10.22 5.90 -21.75
C SER A 171 11.70 6.31 -21.76
N THR A 172 12.13 7.04 -20.73
CA THR A 172 13.52 7.47 -20.54
C THR A 172 14.24 6.68 -19.44
N VAL A 173 13.58 5.70 -18.82
CA VAL A 173 14.18 4.88 -17.76
C VAL A 173 15.02 3.78 -18.40
N GLY A 174 16.27 3.66 -18.00
CA GLY A 174 17.19 2.66 -18.51
C GLY A 174 18.63 3.16 -18.51
N LEU A 175 19.49 2.42 -19.20
CA LEU A 175 20.88 2.82 -19.38
C LEU A 175 20.95 4.02 -20.32
N LEU A 176 21.81 4.98 -19.97
CA LEU A 176 22.12 6.07 -20.89
C LEU A 176 22.78 5.50 -22.16
N PRO A 177 22.62 6.15 -23.33
CA PRO A 177 23.21 5.67 -24.59
C PRO A 177 24.73 5.47 -24.55
N ASP A 178 25.43 6.15 -23.63
CA ASP A 178 26.89 6.08 -23.44
C ASP A 178 27.32 5.17 -22.27
N PHE A 179 26.39 4.46 -21.65
CA PHE A 179 26.69 3.51 -20.58
C PHE A 179 27.52 2.34 -21.12
N LYS A 180 28.70 2.13 -20.53
CA LYS A 180 29.75 1.26 -21.10
C LYS A 180 29.81 -0.16 -20.53
N PHE A 181 29.03 -0.51 -19.51
CA PHE A 181 29.14 -1.81 -18.84
C PHE A 181 27.89 -2.18 -18.04
#